data_AF-A0A919MQJ1-F1
#
_entry.id   AF-A0A919MQJ1-F1
#
_cell.length_a   1.000
_cell.length_b   1.000
_cell.length_c   1.000
_cell.angle_alpha   90.00
_cell.angle_beta   90.00
_cell.angle_gamma   90.00
#
_symmetry.space_group_name_H-M   'P 1'
#
loop_
_entity.id
_entity.type
_entity.pdbx_description
1 polymer ?
#
loop_
_entity_poly.entity_id
_entity_poly.type
_entity_poly.pdbx_seq_one_letter_code
_entity_poly.pdbx_strand_id
1 'polypeptide(L)'
;MDARFSRLVVAGAVLAAGLGGGAPASAAVTYDPEAHTGFVGAADVRRAFGWTPATLTARAGRLAFDHDFWTDDTYSAVCGGRTYPLVHHREFGRYELTEAVVRRDRPRSSTGYGDGVTGFRLTGASSGISGTSVGPAVGRPCPADLGAAPGSTIVKLRLVSSATGWALAVSSGQVRRELVTSR
;
A
#
# COMPACT_ATOMS: atom_id res chain seq x y z
N MET A 1 25.64 -16.72 -0.33
CA MET A 1 24.58 -16.49 0.66
C MET A 1 23.26 -16.65 -0.07
N ASP A 2 22.67 -17.85 -0.02
CA ASP A 2 21.42 -18.18 -0.69
C ASP A 2 20.24 -17.63 0.13
N ALA A 3 19.63 -16.55 -0.36
CA ALA A 3 18.38 -16.05 0.21
C ALA A 3 17.22 -16.94 -0.25
N ARG A 4 16.63 -17.67 0.69
CA ARG A 4 15.43 -18.46 0.46
C ARG A 4 14.23 -17.52 0.27
N PHE A 5 13.77 -17.40 -0.97
CA PHE A 5 12.58 -16.65 -1.36
C PHE A 5 11.32 -17.20 -0.69
N SER A 6 10.70 -16.42 0.20
CA SER A 6 9.41 -16.75 0.80
C SER A 6 8.31 -15.96 0.09
N ARG A 7 7.68 -16.58 -0.91
CA ARG A 7 6.44 -16.07 -1.51
C ARG A 7 5.29 -16.30 -0.53
N LEU A 8 4.77 -15.24 0.09
CA LEU A 8 3.57 -15.31 0.93
C LEU A 8 2.33 -15.35 0.03
N VAL A 9 1.82 -16.56 -0.20
CA VAL A 9 0.51 -16.79 -0.82
C VAL A 9 -0.50 -16.97 0.30
N VAL A 10 -1.31 -15.94 0.59
CA VAL A 10 -2.47 -16.10 1.49
C VAL A 10 -3.60 -16.74 0.69
N ALA A 11 -3.60 -18.08 0.65
CA ALA A 11 -4.65 -18.87 0.02
C ALA A 11 -5.86 -19.00 0.97
N GLY A 12 -6.88 -18.16 0.76
CA GLY A 12 -8.20 -18.40 1.33
C GLY A 12 -8.88 -19.57 0.62
N ALA A 13 -9.04 -20.70 1.29
CA ALA A 13 -9.74 -21.86 0.76
C ALA A 13 -11.25 -21.61 0.70
N VAL A 14 -11.81 -21.48 -0.51
CA VAL A 14 -13.25 -21.51 -0.76
C VAL A 14 -13.56 -22.78 -1.56
N LEU A 15 -14.14 -23.77 -0.89
CA LEU A 15 -14.74 -24.94 -1.52
C LEU A 15 -16.16 -24.57 -1.98
N ALA A 16 -16.34 -24.39 -3.28
CA ALA A 16 -17.67 -24.35 -3.90
C ALA A 16 -17.65 -25.21 -5.16
N ALA A 17 -18.16 -26.44 -5.03
CA ALA A 17 -18.45 -27.31 -6.15
C ALA A 17 -19.77 -26.83 -6.81
N GLY A 18 -19.64 -26.21 -7.97
CA GLY A 18 -20.76 -25.81 -8.81
C GLY A 18 -20.28 -25.62 -10.25
N LEU A 19 -20.58 -26.59 -11.12
CA LEU A 19 -20.35 -26.50 -12.56
C LEU A 19 -21.34 -25.49 -13.15
N GLY A 20 -20.90 -24.25 -13.32
CA GLY A 20 -21.71 -23.21 -13.96
C GLY A 20 -20.90 -21.94 -14.17
N GLY A 21 -20.37 -21.77 -15.40
CA GLY A 21 -19.76 -20.53 -15.89
C GLY A 21 -18.66 -19.98 -14.98
N GLY A 22 -17.40 -20.39 -15.23
CA GLY A 22 -16.23 -19.76 -14.61
C GLY A 22 -16.19 -18.27 -14.93
N ALA A 23 -16.84 -17.46 -14.10
CA ALA A 23 -16.55 -16.04 -14.02
C ALA A 23 -15.04 -15.95 -13.75
N PRO A 24 -14.28 -15.13 -14.51
CA PRO A 24 -12.87 -14.99 -14.24
C PRO A 24 -12.76 -14.59 -12.77
N ALA A 25 -12.08 -15.43 -11.99
CA ALA A 25 -11.75 -15.11 -10.62
C ALA A 25 -11.17 -13.69 -10.67
N SER A 26 -11.84 -12.75 -10.01
CA SER A 26 -11.39 -11.37 -9.94
C SER A 26 -10.00 -11.45 -9.34
N ALA A 27 -8.96 -11.32 -10.15
CA ALA A 27 -7.61 -11.53 -9.68
C ALA A 27 -7.36 -10.52 -8.57
N ALA A 28 -7.18 -11.04 -7.35
CA ALA A 28 -6.81 -10.24 -6.20
C ALA A 28 -5.52 -9.49 -6.53
N VAL A 29 -5.35 -8.33 -5.91
CA VAL A 29 -4.11 -7.55 -5.97
C VAL A 29 -2.91 -8.48 -5.79
N THR A 30 -2.08 -8.58 -6.83
CA THR A 30 -0.84 -9.34 -6.83
C THR A 30 0.27 -8.35 -7.07
N TYR A 31 1.11 -8.09 -6.08
CA TYR A 31 2.09 -7.02 -6.15
C TYR A 31 3.41 -7.45 -5.51
N ASP A 32 4.50 -7.21 -6.23
CA ASP A 32 5.87 -7.40 -5.77
C ASP A 32 6.42 -6.02 -5.38
N PRO A 33 6.58 -5.74 -4.06
CA PRO A 33 7.07 -4.45 -3.58
C PRO A 33 8.56 -4.22 -3.84
N GLU A 34 9.37 -5.27 -4.12
CA GLU A 34 10.79 -5.09 -4.45
C GLU A 34 10.97 -4.73 -5.92
N ALA A 35 10.24 -5.42 -6.81
CA ALA A 35 10.27 -5.15 -8.24
C ALA A 35 9.37 -3.97 -8.66
N HIS A 36 8.47 -3.52 -7.76
CA HIS A 36 7.40 -2.57 -8.05
C HIS A 36 6.49 -2.98 -9.23
N THR A 37 6.29 -4.28 -9.42
CA THR A 37 5.46 -4.83 -10.51
C THR A 37 4.31 -5.64 -9.98
N GLY A 38 3.28 -5.84 -10.81
CA GLY A 38 2.11 -6.60 -10.38
C GLY A 38 0.87 -6.40 -11.23
N PHE A 39 -0.26 -6.75 -10.65
CA PHE A 39 -1.58 -6.61 -11.24
C PHE A 39 -2.60 -6.21 -10.17
N VAL A 40 -3.41 -5.20 -10.49
CA VAL A 40 -4.57 -4.79 -9.70
C VAL A 40 -5.84 -5.12 -10.46
N GLY A 41 -6.71 -5.93 -9.87
CA GLY A 41 -7.99 -6.29 -10.45
C GLY A 41 -8.97 -5.11 -10.49
N ALA A 42 -9.79 -5.03 -11.54
CA ALA A 42 -10.86 -4.04 -11.64
C ALA A 42 -11.90 -4.13 -10.51
N ALA A 43 -12.07 -5.30 -9.91
CA ALA A 43 -12.95 -5.47 -8.75
C ALA A 43 -12.40 -4.76 -7.51
N ASP A 44 -11.09 -4.81 -7.28
CA ASP A 44 -10.44 -4.19 -6.12
C ASP A 44 -10.54 -2.66 -6.18
N VAL A 45 -10.26 -2.08 -7.35
CA VAL A 45 -10.42 -0.63 -7.57
C VAL A 45 -11.87 -0.19 -7.36
N ARG A 46 -12.84 -0.94 -7.93
CA ARG A 46 -14.26 -0.62 -7.74
C ARG A 46 -14.67 -0.69 -6.27
N ARG A 47 -14.23 -1.70 -5.54
CA ARG A 47 -14.51 -1.83 -4.11
C ARG A 47 -13.90 -0.68 -3.33
N ALA A 48 -12.66 -0.29 -3.62
CA ALA A 48 -11.96 0.79 -2.94
C ALA A 48 -12.64 2.16 -3.12
N PHE A 49 -13.23 2.42 -4.28
CA PHE A 49 -13.91 3.69 -4.58
C PHE A 49 -15.45 3.65 -4.54
N GLY A 50 -16.06 2.47 -4.35
CA GLY A 50 -17.52 2.31 -4.47
C GLY A 50 -18.04 2.54 -5.90
N TRP A 51 -17.25 2.20 -6.92
CA TRP A 51 -17.59 2.49 -8.32
C TRP A 51 -18.31 1.35 -9.03
N THR A 52 -19.15 1.72 -9.98
CA THR A 52 -19.73 0.79 -10.96
C THR A 52 -18.70 0.42 -12.06
N PRO A 53 -18.92 -0.66 -12.84
CA PRO A 53 -18.09 -0.96 -14.02
C PRO A 53 -17.98 0.20 -15.02
N ALA A 54 -19.08 0.92 -15.24
CA ALA A 54 -19.12 2.05 -16.16
C ALA A 54 -18.24 3.21 -15.66
N THR A 55 -18.35 3.53 -14.36
CA THR A 55 -17.53 4.56 -13.72
C THR A 55 -16.04 4.21 -13.79
N LEU A 56 -15.67 2.97 -13.49
CA LEU A 56 -14.28 2.52 -13.64
C LEU A 56 -13.79 2.70 -15.08
N THR A 57 -14.57 2.24 -16.06
CA THR A 57 -14.17 2.32 -17.48
C THR A 57 -13.96 3.77 -17.92
N ALA A 58 -14.82 4.69 -17.49
CA ALA A 58 -14.70 6.11 -17.79
C ALA A 58 -13.50 6.79 -17.11
N ARG A 59 -13.03 6.26 -15.97
CA ARG A 59 -11.95 6.85 -15.17
C ARG A 59 -10.61 6.12 -15.25
N ALA A 60 -10.56 4.95 -15.89
CA ALA A 60 -9.40 4.06 -15.84
C ALA A 60 -8.09 4.72 -16.28
N GLY A 61 -8.12 5.56 -17.31
CA GLY A 61 -6.93 6.29 -17.79
C GLY A 61 -6.55 7.51 -16.95
N ARG A 62 -7.18 7.72 -15.79
CA ARG A 62 -6.88 8.82 -14.84
C ARG A 62 -6.58 8.28 -13.44
N LEU A 63 -6.35 6.97 -13.33
CA LEU A 63 -5.93 6.36 -12.09
C LEU A 63 -4.41 6.43 -12.03
N ALA A 64 -3.86 6.76 -10.87
CA ALA A 64 -2.45 6.59 -10.59
C ALA A 64 -2.28 5.57 -9.48
N PHE A 65 -1.23 4.77 -9.55
CA PHE A 65 -0.90 3.77 -8.53
C PHE A 65 0.39 4.18 -7.85
N ASP A 66 0.42 4.04 -6.53
CA ASP A 66 1.54 4.49 -5.72
C ASP A 66 1.99 3.36 -4.79
N HIS A 67 3.30 3.23 -4.62
CA HIS A 67 3.92 2.43 -3.59
C HIS A 67 4.49 3.36 -2.50
N ASP A 68 3.94 3.27 -1.29
CA ASP A 68 4.51 3.91 -0.11
C ASP A 68 5.34 2.90 0.67
N PHE A 69 6.45 3.34 1.26
CA PHE A 69 7.25 2.53 2.15
C PHE A 69 7.77 3.34 3.34
N TRP A 70 7.80 2.70 4.50
CA TRP A 70 8.14 3.33 5.75
C TRP A 70 8.88 2.38 6.69
N THR A 71 9.46 2.96 7.74
CA THR A 71 9.89 2.22 8.92
C THR A 71 9.27 2.81 10.17
N ASP A 72 8.71 1.94 11.01
CA ASP A 72 8.33 2.26 12.37
C ASP A 72 9.47 1.88 13.31
N ASP A 73 10.21 2.90 13.77
CA ASP A 73 11.25 2.75 14.77
C ASP A 73 10.62 2.89 16.17
N THR A 74 10.70 1.83 16.98
CA THR A 74 10.23 1.88 18.38
C THR A 74 11.41 2.10 19.30
N TYR A 75 11.35 3.20 20.06
CA TYR A 75 12.35 3.57 21.05
C TYR A 75 11.84 3.34 22.47
N SER A 76 12.76 3.04 23.36
CA SER A 76 12.62 3.26 24.80
C SER A 76 13.18 4.64 25.13
N ALA A 77 12.29 5.59 25.42
CA ALA A 77 12.63 6.97 25.75
C ALA A 77 12.46 7.21 27.26
N VAL A 78 13.42 7.85 27.90
CA VAL A 78 13.29 8.31 29.29
C VAL A 78 12.96 9.79 29.30
N CYS A 79 11.81 10.13 29.89
CA CYS A 79 11.24 11.46 30.01
C CYS A 79 10.91 11.74 31.48
N GLY A 80 11.47 12.80 32.07
CA GLY A 80 11.20 13.15 33.47
C GLY A 80 11.45 11.99 34.46
N GLY A 81 12.45 11.13 34.18
CA GLY A 81 12.79 9.97 35.01
C GLY A 81 11.94 8.71 34.77
N ARG A 82 10.96 8.74 33.87
CA ARG A 82 10.11 7.58 33.53
C ARG A 82 10.39 7.11 32.11
N THR A 83 10.25 5.80 31.87
CA THR A 83 10.46 5.18 30.55
C THR A 83 9.14 5.04 29.80
N TYR A 84 9.15 5.40 28.51
CA TYR A 84 8.01 5.34 27.60
C TYR A 84 8.40 4.65 26.29
N PRO A 85 7.48 3.88 25.67
CA PRO A 85 7.62 3.49 24.28
C PRO A 85 7.34 4.70 23.39
N LEU A 86 8.27 5.03 22.51
CA LEU A 86 8.12 6.10 21.53
C LEU A 86 8.22 5.49 20.13
N VAL A 87 7.13 5.51 19.38
CA VAL A 87 7.11 5.07 17.98
C VAL A 87 7.37 6.28 17.10
N HIS A 88 8.36 6.17 16.23
CA HIS A 88 8.68 7.16 15.21
C HIS A 88 8.46 6.54 13.84
N HIS A 89 7.39 6.99 13.17
CA HIS A 89 7.08 6.60 11.81
C HIS A 89 7.93 7.41 10.82
N ARG A 90 8.70 6.71 10.01
CA ARG A 90 9.60 7.28 9.00
C ARG A 90 9.12 6.89 7.62
N GLU A 91 8.41 7.81 6.96
CA GLU A 91 8.09 7.63 5.55
C GLU A 91 9.36 7.88 4.73
N PHE A 92 9.85 6.84 4.05
CA PHE A 92 11.05 6.96 3.23
C PHE A 92 10.74 7.45 1.84
N GLY A 93 9.50 7.30 1.39
CA GLY A 93 9.13 7.76 0.09
C GLY A 93 7.87 7.17 -0.49
N ARG A 94 7.58 7.65 -1.68
CA ARG A 94 6.51 7.21 -2.55
C ARG A 94 7.05 7.00 -3.95
N TYR A 95 6.78 5.86 -4.55
CA TYR A 95 6.96 5.64 -5.98
C TYR A 95 5.61 5.72 -6.70
N GLU A 96 5.52 6.57 -7.71
CA GLU A 96 4.44 6.48 -8.68
C GLU A 96 4.75 5.30 -9.61
N LEU A 97 3.75 4.45 -9.88
CA LEU A 97 3.91 3.24 -10.67
C LEU A 97 3.38 3.45 -12.08
N THR A 98 4.14 2.98 -13.07
CA THR A 98 3.66 2.90 -14.45
C THR A 98 2.63 1.77 -14.58
N GLU A 99 1.48 2.09 -15.17
CA GLU A 99 0.42 1.13 -15.41
C GLU A 99 0.01 1.02 -16.89
N ALA A 100 -0.49 -0.16 -17.24
CA ALA A 100 -1.23 -0.38 -18.47
C ALA A 100 -2.63 -0.90 -18.14
N VAL A 101 -3.66 -0.24 -18.68
CA VAL A 101 -5.05 -0.69 -18.55
C VAL A 101 -5.25 -1.97 -19.34
N VAL A 102 -5.61 -3.05 -18.66
CA VAL A 102 -5.96 -4.33 -19.30
C VAL A 102 -7.46 -4.36 -19.54
N ARG A 103 -7.84 -4.63 -20.78
CA ARG A 103 -9.23 -4.76 -21.22
C ARG A 103 -9.48 -6.20 -21.65
N ARG A 104 -10.75 -6.63 -21.58
CA ARG A 104 -11.13 -7.94 -22.11
C ARG A 104 -11.13 -7.87 -23.63
N ASP A 105 -10.31 -8.69 -24.28
CA ASP A 105 -10.44 -8.93 -25.71
C ASP A 105 -11.77 -9.65 -25.96
N ARG A 106 -12.68 -8.99 -26.66
CA ARG A 106 -13.85 -9.67 -27.25
C ARG A 106 -13.83 -9.47 -28.76
N PRO A 107 -14.24 -10.50 -29.54
CA PRO A 107 -14.61 -10.27 -30.93
C PRO A 107 -15.73 -9.23 -30.95
N ARG A 108 -15.60 -8.23 -31.83
CA ARG A 108 -16.54 -7.10 -31.99
C ARG A 108 -17.99 -7.59 -31.96
N SER A 109 -18.64 -7.45 -30.81
CA SER A 109 -20.08 -7.65 -30.69
C SER A 109 -20.78 -6.46 -31.34
N SER A 110 -21.74 -6.72 -32.23
CA SER A 110 -22.51 -5.73 -32.98
C SER A 110 -23.31 -4.76 -32.10
N THR A 111 -23.40 -5.02 -30.80
CA THR A 111 -24.10 -4.18 -29.82
C THR A 111 -23.21 -3.16 -29.10
N GLY A 112 -21.88 -3.12 -29.34
CA GLY A 112 -20.98 -2.05 -28.85
C GLY A 112 -20.65 -2.04 -27.35
N TYR A 113 -21.29 -2.86 -26.51
CA TYR A 113 -21.08 -2.88 -25.04
C TYR A 113 -19.91 -3.77 -24.57
N GLY A 114 -18.83 -3.87 -25.36
CA GLY A 114 -17.77 -4.87 -25.18
C GLY A 114 -16.65 -4.57 -24.18
N ASP A 115 -16.38 -3.30 -23.86
CA ASP A 115 -15.03 -2.86 -23.48
C ASP A 115 -14.84 -2.67 -21.98
N GLY A 116 -15.00 -3.75 -21.21
CA GLY A 116 -14.78 -3.72 -19.76
C GLY A 116 -13.29 -3.71 -19.38
N VAL A 117 -12.89 -2.80 -18.50
CA VAL A 117 -11.58 -2.84 -17.82
C VAL A 117 -11.54 -4.06 -16.91
N THR A 118 -10.55 -4.93 -17.08
CA THR A 118 -10.34 -6.13 -16.27
C THR A 118 -9.34 -5.88 -15.14
N GLY A 119 -8.43 -4.94 -15.32
CA GLY A 119 -7.51 -4.49 -14.29
C GLY A 119 -6.37 -3.63 -14.85
N PHE A 120 -5.29 -3.55 -14.08
CA PHE A 120 -4.16 -2.67 -14.33
C PHE A 120 -2.88 -3.47 -14.10
N ARG A 121 -2.02 -3.52 -15.11
CA ARG A 121 -0.69 -4.13 -14.98
C ARG A 121 0.29 -3.07 -14.53
N LEU A 122 0.94 -3.28 -13.39
CA LEU A 122 1.98 -2.42 -12.84
C LEU A 122 3.34 -2.90 -13.37
N THR A 123 4.10 -2.03 -14.01
CA THR A 123 5.34 -2.41 -14.72
C THR A 123 6.61 -1.87 -14.09
N GLY A 124 6.52 -1.14 -12.99
CA GLY A 124 7.65 -0.56 -12.27
C GLY A 124 7.35 0.85 -11.77
N ALA A 125 8.34 1.47 -11.12
CA ALA A 125 8.27 2.87 -10.71
C ALA A 125 8.58 3.83 -11.89
N SER A 126 7.74 4.84 -12.08
CA SER A 126 7.94 5.92 -13.04
C SER A 126 8.74 7.08 -12.44
N SER A 127 8.53 7.35 -11.15
CA SER A 127 9.20 8.39 -10.38
C SER A 127 9.19 8.04 -8.89
N GLY A 128 10.06 8.70 -8.10
CA GLY A 128 10.14 8.47 -6.66
C GLY A 128 10.46 9.75 -5.90
N ILE A 129 9.81 9.93 -4.76
CA ILE A 129 10.12 10.97 -3.78
C ILE A 129 10.72 10.30 -2.57
N SER A 130 11.82 10.83 -2.04
CA SER A 130 12.35 10.40 -0.75
C SER A 130 11.91 11.35 0.38
N GLY A 131 11.47 10.76 1.47
CA GLY A 131 11.23 11.45 2.74
C GLY A 131 12.47 11.39 3.62
N THR A 132 12.75 12.47 4.34
CA THR A 132 13.67 12.44 5.48
C THR A 132 12.95 12.98 6.69
N SER A 133 12.72 12.10 7.68
CA SER A 133 12.21 12.49 8.99
C SER A 133 13.36 12.38 9.99
N VAL A 134 13.60 13.47 10.72
CA VAL A 134 14.58 13.47 11.81
C VAL A 134 13.99 12.71 12.99
N GLY A 135 14.65 11.62 13.38
CA GLY A 135 14.24 10.82 14.53
C GLY A 135 14.27 11.57 15.86
N PRO A 136 13.64 11.02 16.91
CA PRO A 136 13.76 11.57 18.25
C PRO A 136 15.22 11.57 18.69
N ALA A 137 15.59 12.57 19.49
CA ALA A 137 16.95 12.73 19.99
C ALA A 137 16.92 13.18 21.45
N VAL A 138 17.98 12.84 22.18
CA VAL A 138 18.21 13.35 23.54
C VAL A 138 18.27 14.88 23.53
N GLY A 139 17.68 15.51 24.54
CA GLY A 139 17.56 16.96 24.67
C GLY A 139 16.36 17.57 23.95
N ARG A 140 15.62 16.80 23.14
CA ARG A 140 14.36 17.26 22.51
C ARG A 140 13.19 17.16 23.51
N PRO A 141 12.13 17.99 23.35
CA PRO A 141 10.93 17.87 24.15
C PRO A 141 10.32 16.47 24.07
N CYS A 142 9.82 15.97 25.20
CA CYS A 142 9.05 14.74 25.21
C CYS A 142 7.67 14.97 24.56
N PRO A 143 7.23 14.06 23.68
CA PRO A 143 5.89 14.16 23.09
C PRO A 143 4.80 14.17 24.17
N ALA A 144 3.84 15.08 24.02
CA ALA A 144 2.80 15.33 25.04
C ALA A 144 1.85 14.14 25.22
N ASP A 145 1.65 13.37 24.15
CA ASP A 145 0.84 12.15 24.09
C ASP A 145 1.42 10.98 24.90
N LEU A 146 2.70 11.04 25.28
CA LEU A 146 3.30 10.04 26.18
C LEU A 146 2.88 10.22 27.65
N GLY A 147 2.21 11.33 28.01
CA GLY A 147 1.83 11.61 29.40
C GLY A 147 3.02 11.92 30.31
N ALA A 148 4.13 12.40 29.74
CA ALA A 148 5.24 12.96 30.50
C ALA A 148 4.86 14.35 31.05
N ALA A 149 5.54 14.80 32.11
CA ALA A 149 5.29 16.12 32.67
C ALA A 149 5.52 17.22 31.60
N PRO A 150 4.67 18.26 31.55
CA PRO A 150 4.84 19.36 30.59
C PRO A 150 6.26 19.97 30.66
N GLY A 151 6.88 20.18 29.50
CA GLY A 151 8.23 20.73 29.40
C GLY A 151 9.37 19.74 29.68
N SER A 152 9.07 18.47 29.98
CA SER A 152 10.11 17.44 30.08
C SER A 152 10.82 17.20 28.75
N THR A 153 12.09 16.81 28.83
CA THR A 153 12.92 16.47 27.66
C THR A 153 13.36 15.01 27.71
N ILE A 154 13.69 14.47 26.55
CA ILE A 154 14.23 13.12 26.40
C ILE A 154 15.65 13.12 26.97
N VAL A 155 15.88 12.41 28.07
CA VAL A 155 17.21 12.33 28.71
C VAL A 155 17.98 11.07 28.33
N LYS A 156 17.27 10.03 27.88
CA LYS A 156 17.86 8.80 27.36
C LYS A 156 16.96 8.25 26.27
N LEU A 157 17.56 7.73 25.22
CA LEU A 157 16.85 7.15 24.10
C LEU A 157 17.58 5.90 23.63
N ARG A 158 16.85 4.80 23.42
CA ARG A 158 17.39 3.55 22.90
C ARG A 158 16.43 2.98 21.88
N LEU A 159 16.91 2.67 20.67
CA LEU A 159 16.14 1.91 19.70
C LEU A 159 15.92 0.48 20.22
N VAL A 160 14.67 0.04 20.23
CA VAL A 160 14.25 -1.28 20.72
C VAL A 160 13.96 -2.21 19.54
N SER A 161 13.21 -1.70 18.56
CA SER A 161 12.88 -2.44 17.35
C SER A 161 12.68 -1.50 16.18
N SER A 162 12.74 -2.06 14.97
CA SER A 162 12.51 -1.37 13.71
C SER A 162 11.71 -2.32 12.83
N ALA A 163 10.62 -1.84 12.25
CA ALA A 163 9.75 -2.61 11.36
C ALA A 163 9.53 -1.84 10.07
N THR A 164 9.75 -2.47 8.91
CA THR A 164 9.51 -1.88 7.60
C THR A 164 8.12 -2.25 7.11
N GLY A 165 7.33 -1.27 6.73
CA GLY A 165 6.03 -1.48 6.11
C GLY A 165 5.95 -0.88 4.72
N TRP A 166 4.95 -1.31 3.98
CA TRP A 166 4.62 -0.74 2.68
C TRP A 166 3.12 -0.78 2.40
N ALA A 167 2.67 0.08 1.48
CA ALA A 167 1.31 0.08 0.98
C ALA A 167 1.29 0.29 -0.54
N LEU A 168 0.38 -0.40 -1.21
CA LEU A 168 -0.02 -0.08 -2.56
C LEU A 168 -1.33 0.68 -2.50
N ALA A 169 -1.36 1.89 -3.06
CA ALA A 169 -2.53 2.73 -3.14
C ALA A 169 -2.90 3.03 -4.60
N VAL A 170 -4.14 3.42 -4.80
CA VAL A 170 -4.67 3.96 -6.06
C VAL A 170 -5.30 5.32 -5.81
N SER A 171 -5.11 6.25 -6.74
CA SER A 171 -5.68 7.59 -6.66
C SER A 171 -6.49 7.94 -7.90
N SER A 172 -7.51 8.79 -7.72
CA SER A 172 -8.30 9.37 -8.81
C SER A 172 -8.56 10.85 -8.49
N GLY A 173 -7.78 11.73 -9.11
CA GLY A 173 -7.73 13.13 -8.71
C GLY A 173 -7.19 13.27 -7.28
N GLN A 174 -7.97 13.88 -6.39
CA GLN A 174 -7.57 14.13 -4.99
C GLN A 174 -7.92 12.98 -4.04
N VAL A 175 -8.63 11.95 -4.51
CA VAL A 175 -9.06 10.83 -3.66
C VAL A 175 -8.05 9.69 -3.78
N ARG A 176 -7.41 9.33 -2.67
CA ARG A 176 -6.51 8.18 -2.53
C ARG A 176 -7.19 7.06 -1.76
N ARG A 177 -6.95 5.81 -2.16
CA ARG A 177 -7.43 4.61 -1.49
C ARG A 177 -6.31 3.56 -1.41
N GLU A 178 -6.11 2.99 -0.24
CA GLU A 178 -5.21 1.85 -0.06
C GLU A 178 -5.85 0.58 -0.61
N LEU A 179 -5.06 -0.22 -1.32
CA LEU A 179 -5.48 -1.51 -1.89
C LEU A 179 -4.94 -2.68 -1.07
N VAL A 180 -3.68 -2.57 -0.65
CA VAL A 180 -3.03 -3.55 0.22
C VAL A 180 -1.97 -2.84 1.06
N THR A 181 -1.78 -3.32 2.29
CA THR A 181 -0.73 -2.86 3.20
C THR A 181 -0.06 -4.06 3.84
N SER A 182 1.23 -3.93 4.13
CA SER A 182 2.05 -4.93 4.80
C SER A 182 2.92 -4.24 5.86
N ARG A 183 3.14 -4.93 6.97
CA ARG A 183 3.97 -4.50 8.10
C ARG A 183 4.98 -5.59 8.43
#